data_AF-A0A564QAQ0-F1
#
_entry.id   AF-A0A564QAQ0-F1
#
_cell.length_a   1.000
_cell.length_b   1.000
_cell.length_c   1.000
_cell.angle_alpha   90.00
_cell.angle_beta   90.00
_cell.angle_gamma   90.00
#
_symmetry.space_group_name_H-M   'P 1'
#
loop_
_entity.id
_entity.type
_entity.pdbx_description
1 polymer ?
#
loop_
_entity_poly.entity_id
_entity_poly.type
_entity_poly.pdbx_seq_one_letter_code
_entity_poly.pdbx_strand_id
1 'polypeptide(L)' 'MIDEIHDPELEKWLGKRVEVFIELVCTEGEAKSLTVCGVMRKEPFGYIVEDGEGSEFLVDSGVISDIAEV' A
#
# COMPACT_ATOMS: atom_id res chain seq x y z
N MET A 1 5.47 8.51 -22.15
CA MET A 1 6.16 7.46 -21.39
C MET A 1 5.59 7.53 -19.99
N ILE A 2 5.10 6.42 -19.45
CA ILE A 2 4.74 6.35 -18.04
C ILE A 2 6.06 6.03 -17.35
N ASP A 3 6.55 6.96 -16.54
CA ASP A 3 7.69 6.70 -15.67
C ASP A 3 7.26 5.63 -14.67
N GLU A 4 7.91 4.48 -14.71
CA GLU A 4 7.63 3.36 -13.81
C GLU A 4 7.96 3.80 -12.38
N ILE A 5 7.01 3.66 -11.46
CA ILE A 5 7.23 4.03 -10.05
C ILE A 5 8.07 2.93 -9.40
N HIS A 6 9.21 3.34 -8.83
CA HIS A 6 10.14 2.47 -8.12
C HIS A 6 10.34 2.99 -6.70
N ASP A 7 9.82 2.26 -5.73
CA ASP A 7 10.04 2.47 -4.32
C ASP A 7 10.73 1.23 -3.71
N PRO A 8 12.06 1.30 -3.44
CA PRO A 8 12.82 0.16 -2.90
C PRO A 8 12.26 -0.38 -1.59
N GLU A 9 11.64 0.48 -0.78
CA GLU A 9 11.05 0.10 0.51
C GLU A 9 9.78 -0.72 0.33
N LEU A 10 9.04 -0.54 -0.77
CA LEU A 10 7.89 -1.38 -1.12
C LEU A 10 8.30 -2.60 -1.94
N GLU A 11 9.34 -2.50 -2.77
CA GLU A 11 9.82 -3.62 -3.57
C GLU A 11 10.27 -4.82 -2.71
N LYS A 12 10.77 -4.58 -1.49
CA LYS A 12 11.13 -5.66 -0.54
C LYS A 12 9.93 -6.50 -0.04
N TRP A 13 8.72 -5.95 -0.18
CA TRP A 13 7.46 -6.55 0.25
C TRP A 13 6.71 -7.27 -0.88
N LEU A 14 7.17 -7.15 -2.13
CA LEU A 14 6.52 -7.78 -3.28
C LEU A 14 6.43 -9.30 -3.12
N GLY A 15 5.25 -9.84 -3.41
CA GLY A 15 4.94 -11.27 -3.31
C GLY A 15 4.77 -11.77 -1.86
N LYS A 16 4.93 -10.92 -0.85
CA LYS A 16 4.69 -11.26 0.55
C LYS A 16 3.29 -10.85 0.97
N ARG A 17 2.76 -11.56 1.97
CA ARG A 17 1.55 -11.14 2.67
C ARG A 17 1.94 -10.06 3.67
N VAL A 18 1.37 -8.88 3.51
CA VAL A 18 1.68 -7.71 4.32
C VAL A 18 0.42 -7.10 4.88
N GLU A 19 0.57 -6.46 6.02
CA GLU A 19 -0.39 -5.55 6.62
C GLU A 19 0.15 -4.13 6.44
N VAL A 20 -0.60 -3.30 5.73
CA VAL A 20 -0.25 -1.91 5.44
C VAL A 20 -1.14 -1.00 6.27
N PHE A 21 -0.51 -0.14 7.06
CA PHE A 21 -1.16 0.88 7.86
C PHE A 21 -1.08 2.23 7.15
N ILE A 22 -2.25 2.82 6.88
CA ILE A 22 -2.41 4.07 6.16
C ILE A 22 -3.03 5.09 7.11
N GLU A 23 -2.36 6.22 7.31
CA GLU A 23 -2.90 7.35 8.09
C GLU A 23 -3.24 8.51 7.16
N LEU A 24 -4.52 8.86 7.13
CA LEU A 24 -5.06 9.97 6.35
C LEU A 24 -5.40 11.11 7.30
N VAL A 25 -4.75 12.26 7.11
CA VAL A 25 -5.15 13.49 7.78
C VAL A 25 -6.23 14.15 6.91
N CYS A 26 -7.48 14.08 7.34
CA CYS A 26 -8.57 14.78 6.65
C CYS A 26 -8.43 16.30 6.85
N THR A 27 -8.90 17.09 5.89
CA THR A 27 -8.87 18.56 5.92
C THR A 27 -9.56 19.18 7.13
N GLU A 28 -10.41 18.43 7.83
CA GLU A 28 -11.09 18.83 9.05
C GLU A 28 -10.26 18.56 10.34
N GLY A 29 -9.02 18.09 10.20
CA GLY A 29 -8.12 17.77 11.31
C GLY A 29 -8.39 16.41 11.97
N GLU A 30 -9.35 15.64 11.46
CA GLU A 30 -9.57 14.25 11.86
C GLU A 30 -8.55 13.33 11.19
N ALA A 31 -7.76 12.63 12.00
CA ALA A 31 -6.92 11.54 11.52
C ALA A 31 -7.77 10.28 11.37
N LYS A 32 -7.85 9.74 10.15
CA LYS A 32 -8.44 8.43 9.87
C LYS A 32 -7.33 7.44 9.54
N SER A 33 -7.34 6.31 10.21
CA SER A 33 -6.44 5.20 9.90
C SER A 33 -7.19 4.09 9.16
N LEU A 34 -6.53 3.50 8.17
CA LEU A 34 -6.99 2.31 7.46
C LEU A 34 -5.88 1.26 7.49
N THR A 35 -6.24 0.03 7.87
CA THR A 35 -5.34 -1.12 7.78
C THR A 35 -5.81 -2.02 6.66
N VAL A 36 -4.91 -2.34 5.73
CA VAL A 36 -5.18 -3.26 4.61
C VAL A 36 -4.25 -4.45 4.73
N CYS A 37 -4.80 -5.66 4.75
CA CYS A 37 -4.03 -6.90 4.74
C CYS A 37 -4.15 -7.55 3.36
N GLY A 38 -3.05 -8.04 2.80
CA GLY A 38 -3.09 -8.73 1.51
C GLY A 38 -1.72 -9.05 0.95
N VAL A 39 -1.67 -9.57 -0.28
CA VAL A 39 -0.43 -9.84 -0.98
C VAL A 39 -0.05 -8.61 -1.80
N MET A 40 1.17 -8.10 -1.60
CA MET A 40 1.65 -6.93 -2.35
C MET A 40 2.14 -7.32 -3.75
N ARG A 41 1.72 -6.56 -4.75
CA ARG A 41 2.07 -6.70 -6.17
C ARG A 41 2.48 -5.34 -6.75
N LYS A 42 3.31 -5.38 -7.80
CA LYS A 42 3.75 -4.19 -8.53
C LYS A 42 2.91 -4.06 -9.80
N GLU A 43 2.39 -2.86 -10.03
CA GLU A 43 1.73 -2.47 -11.27
C GLU A 43 2.50 -1.33 -11.94
N PRO A 44 2.28 -1.07 -13.24
CA PRO A 44 2.99 -0.01 -13.98
C PRO A 44 2.84 1.39 -13.38
N PHE A 45 1.81 1.60 -12.55
CA PHE A 45 1.43 2.88 -11.97
C PHE A 45 1.52 2.90 -10.44
N GLY A 46 2.08 1.87 -9.79
CA GLY A 46 2.24 1.82 -8.33
C GLY A 46 2.24 0.42 -7.74
N TYR A 47 1.79 0.31 -6.49
CA TYR A 47 1.77 -0.94 -5.73
C TYR A 47 0.34 -1.30 -5.37
N ILE A 48 -0.06 -2.55 -5.57
CA ILE A 48 -1.39 -3.04 -5.21
C ILE A 48 -1.27 -4.05 -4.08
N VAL A 49 -2.15 -3.97 -3.10
CA VAL A 49 -2.36 -5.01 -2.09
C VAL A 49 -3.67 -5.72 -2.42
N GLU A 50 -3.58 -7.00 -2.78
CA GLU A 50 -4.75 -7.85 -3.06
C GLU A 50 -5.11 -8.62 -1.79
N ASP A 51 -6.29 -8.36 -1.23
CA ASP A 51 -6.81 -9.13 -0.11
C ASP A 51 -7.29 -10.53 -0.56
N GLY A 52 -7.35 -11.48 0.37
CA GLY A 52 -7.79 -12.86 0.11
C GLY A 52 -9.22 -12.99 -0.42
N GLU A 53 -10.05 -11.95 -0.29
CA GLU A 53 -11.39 -11.89 -0.87
C GLU A 53 -11.43 -11.34 -2.31
N GLY A 54 -10.27 -11.02 -2.91
CA GLY A 54 -10.15 -10.50 -4.27
C GLY A 54 -10.37 -8.99 -4.40
N SER A 55 -10.32 -8.26 -3.28
CA SER A 55 -10.31 -6.79 -3.29
C SER A 55 -8.89 -6.27 -3.50
N GLU A 56 -8.72 -5.33 -4.42
CA GLU A 56 -7.43 -4.72 -4.76
C GLU A 56 -7.35 -3.29 -4.25
N PHE A 57 -6.29 -2.98 -3.51
CA PHE A 57 -6.04 -1.65 -2.96
C PHE A 57 -4.77 -1.07 -3.58
N LEU A 58 -4.91 0.01 -4.35
CA LEU A 58 -3.77 0.79 -4.82
C LEU A 58 -3.18 1.57 -3.65
N VAL A 59 -1.90 1.35 -3.37
CA VAL A 59 -1.17 1.96 -2.27
C VAL A 59 -0.02 2.81 -2.83
N ASP A 60 -0.02 4.08 -2.45
CA ASP A 60 1.03 5.04 -2.76
C ASP A 60 1.99 5.16 -1.57
N SER A 61 3.30 5.13 -1.79
CA SER A 61 4.27 5.19 -0.70
C SER A 61 4.22 6.48 0.11
N GLY A 62 3.67 7.58 -0.44
CA GLY A 62 3.51 8.85 0.24
C GLY A 62 2.47 8.85 1.37
N VAL A 63 1.59 7.84 1.45
CA VAL A 63 0.54 7.74 2.48
C VAL A 63 0.67 6.53 3.39
N ILE A 64 1.66 5.67 3.15
CA ILE A 64 1.94 4.51 4.00
C ILE A 64 2.63 5.01 5.27
N SER A 65 2.00 4.78 6.42
CA SER A 65 2.58 5.10 7.73
C SER A 65 3.46 3.95 8.22
N ASP A 66 2.98 2.70 8.08
CA ASP A 66 3.75 1.50 8.46
C ASP A 66 3.38 0.29 7.59
N ILE A 67 4.29 -0.69 7.50
CA ILE A 67 4.07 -1.94 6.77
C ILE A 67 4.76 -3.10 7.50
N ALA A 68 4.00 -4.15 7.77
CA ALA A 68 4.46 -5.33 8.48
C ALA A 68 4.20 -6.61 7.66
N GLU A 69 5.08 -7.61 7.83
CA GLU A 69 4.84 -8.96 7.31
C GLU A 69 3.83 -9.69 8.19
N VAL A 70 2.93 -10.46 7.58
CA VAL A 70 1.92 -11.30 8.27
C VAL A 70 2.28 -12.77 8.19
#